data_AF-A0A5A7RU77-F1
#
_entry.id   AF-A0A5A7RU77-F1
#
_cell.length_a   1.000
_cell.length_b   1.000
_cell.length_c   1.000
_cell.angle_alpha   90.00
_cell.angle_beta   90.00
_cell.angle_gamma   90.00
#
_symmetry.space_group_name_H-M   'P 1'
#
loop_
_entity.id
_entity.type
_entity.pdbx_description
1 polymer ?
#
loop_
_entity_poly.entity_id
_entity_poly.type
_entity_poly.pdbx_seq_one_letter_code
_entity_poly.pdbx_strand_id
1 'polypeptide(L)'
;MALLQVALDLINAERAVTIAREAVAGGADWLEAGTPLIKSEGIGIVRQLKTLGKKVVADMKTMDVGAVEAEIAAKAGADVICVLGLASDETLKEAIKSAHVYGAAVMVDLIGVGSSDIVGRAIGAEKMGADYVCVHVAVDEQMKGAEPFAMVKEVAEKCGLPVAAAGGINSETAHIAVENGASIVIVGGAIIKAEDVEGAARTIKEAMEKGKAIKTELFKKYRGEEIKKAFLKVSTCNICDAMHNRGAMRDISPLKKGYHMAGRAITVKTMDGDWAKVVEAIDEAGEGDIIVVEAGEGRRAVWGELATWSSIMKGIGGVVIDGAVRDIHEIIRSDLPVYAKKIVPEAGEPRGYGEIGCEIMCGSQTVRTGDWIVGDDTGVVVIPREEAQEIANRALNVHERENRIREEIKRGSSLGKVLELKKWEKVK
;
A
#
# COMPACT_ATOMS: atom_id res chain seq x y z
N MET A 1 18.49 -7.91 23.30
CA MET A 1 17.15 -7.43 22.89
C MET A 1 17.29 -6.78 21.54
N ALA A 2 16.35 -7.03 20.61
CA ALA A 2 16.43 -6.45 19.26
C ALA A 2 16.22 -4.92 19.28
N LEU A 3 16.87 -4.24 18.34
CA LEU A 3 16.83 -2.78 18.20
C LEU A 3 15.70 -2.37 17.24
N LEU A 4 15.00 -1.28 17.57
CA LEU A 4 14.05 -0.63 16.67
C LEU A 4 14.77 0.48 15.89
N GLN A 5 14.89 0.30 14.59
CA GLN A 5 15.40 1.30 13.65
C GLN A 5 14.23 1.92 12.89
N VAL A 6 14.16 3.25 12.86
CA VAL A 6 13.07 3.96 12.16
C VAL A 6 13.58 4.54 10.84
N ALA A 7 13.02 4.03 9.74
CA ALA A 7 13.34 4.47 8.38
C ALA A 7 12.52 5.70 7.98
N LEU A 8 13.19 6.84 7.79
CA LEU A 8 12.57 8.12 7.44
C LEU A 8 12.50 8.27 5.92
N ASP A 9 11.68 7.44 5.26
CA ASP A 9 11.44 7.48 3.80
C ASP A 9 10.51 8.63 3.40
N LEU A 10 11.02 9.85 3.56
CA LEU A 10 10.32 11.11 3.30
C LEU A 10 11.10 11.93 2.27
N ILE A 11 10.53 13.03 1.81
CA ILE A 11 11.16 13.93 0.81
C ILE A 11 11.21 15.38 1.30
N ASN A 12 11.19 15.58 2.62
CA ASN A 12 11.25 16.88 3.27
C ASN A 12 11.98 16.75 4.60
N ALA A 13 13.01 17.57 4.81
CA ALA A 13 13.87 17.53 5.98
C ALA A 13 13.13 17.88 7.28
N GLU A 14 12.35 18.96 7.30
CA GLU A 14 11.70 19.47 8.53
C GLU A 14 10.74 18.42 9.14
N ARG A 15 9.93 17.80 8.28
CA ARG A 15 9.01 16.73 8.64
C ARG A 15 9.75 15.49 9.09
N ALA A 16 10.82 15.09 8.40
CA ALA A 16 11.64 13.96 8.80
C ALA A 16 12.27 14.16 10.19
N VAL A 17 12.81 15.34 10.48
CA VAL A 17 13.37 15.65 11.81
C VAL A 17 12.30 15.68 12.89
N THR A 18 11.09 16.19 12.59
CA THR A 18 9.97 16.19 13.54
C THR A 18 9.56 14.75 13.88
N ILE A 19 9.34 13.92 12.86
CA ILE A 19 9.01 12.50 13.03
C ILE A 19 10.11 11.76 13.78
N ALA A 20 11.37 12.06 13.49
CA ALA A 20 12.50 11.46 14.18
C ALA A 20 12.46 11.75 15.70
N ARG A 21 12.12 12.99 16.11
CA ARG A 21 11.99 13.34 17.54
C ARG A 21 10.86 12.57 18.21
N GLU A 22 9.69 12.51 17.58
CA GLU A 22 8.53 11.76 18.08
C GLU A 22 8.83 10.26 18.18
N ALA A 23 9.47 9.68 17.16
CA ALA A 23 9.89 8.28 17.15
C ALA A 23 10.90 7.96 18.26
N VAL A 24 11.84 8.88 18.52
CA VAL A 24 12.79 8.76 19.65
C VAL A 24 12.08 8.79 20.99
N ALA A 25 11.10 9.68 21.19
CA ALA A 25 10.26 9.70 22.38
C ALA A 25 9.46 8.39 22.54
N GLY A 26 9.09 7.76 21.42
CA GLY A 26 8.44 6.46 21.38
C GLY A 26 9.36 5.26 21.58
N GLY A 27 10.68 5.45 21.73
CA GLY A 27 11.62 4.38 22.01
C GLY A 27 12.41 3.86 20.79
N ALA A 28 12.48 4.63 19.70
CA ALA A 28 13.41 4.33 18.61
C ALA A 28 14.87 4.30 19.11
N ASP A 29 15.57 3.22 18.77
CA ASP A 29 16.98 3.06 19.10
C ASP A 29 17.85 3.76 18.06
N TRP A 30 17.56 3.51 16.77
CA TRP A 30 18.30 4.04 15.62
C TRP A 30 17.37 4.83 14.71
N LEU A 31 17.93 5.84 14.05
CA LEU A 31 17.26 6.65 13.04
C LEU A 31 17.94 6.43 11.70
N GLU A 32 17.17 6.23 10.65
CA GLU A 32 17.70 6.04 9.30
C GLU A 32 17.24 7.19 8.40
N ALA A 33 18.21 7.88 7.80
CA ALA A 33 17.96 8.75 6.66
C ALA A 33 17.71 7.83 5.45
N GLY A 34 16.44 7.61 5.12
CA GLY A 34 16.05 6.74 4.02
C GLY A 34 16.50 7.28 2.66
N THR A 35 16.61 6.39 1.66
CA THR A 35 17.04 6.74 0.30
C THR A 35 16.29 7.95 -0.29
N PRO A 36 14.94 8.06 -0.23
CA PRO A 36 14.22 9.21 -0.80
C PRO A 36 14.60 10.54 -0.13
N LEU A 37 14.89 10.50 1.18
CA LEU A 37 15.19 11.67 1.97
C LEU A 37 16.59 12.20 1.64
N ILE A 38 17.58 11.31 1.54
CA ILE A 38 18.94 11.65 1.10
C ILE A 38 18.91 12.19 -0.34
N LYS A 39 18.11 11.60 -1.23
CA LYS A 39 18.01 12.06 -2.62
C LYS A 39 17.34 13.43 -2.76
N SER A 40 16.35 13.74 -1.92
CA SER A 40 15.64 15.02 -1.95
C SER A 40 16.43 16.14 -1.29
N GLU A 41 16.97 15.89 -0.10
CA GLU A 41 17.53 16.92 0.79
C GLU A 41 19.08 16.93 0.79
N GLY A 42 19.68 15.94 0.14
CA GLY A 42 21.12 15.69 0.18
C GLY A 42 21.59 15.08 1.51
N ILE A 43 22.88 14.78 1.60
CA ILE A 43 23.47 14.15 2.80
C ILE A 43 23.44 15.04 4.06
N GLY A 44 23.11 16.33 3.91
CA GLY A 44 22.96 17.26 5.03
C GLY A 44 21.93 16.79 6.07
N ILE A 45 20.94 15.99 5.67
CA ILE A 45 19.94 15.45 6.58
C ILE A 45 20.53 14.53 7.66
N VAL A 46 21.59 13.78 7.34
CA VAL A 46 22.30 12.91 8.29
C VAL A 46 22.87 13.73 9.45
N ARG A 47 23.44 14.92 9.15
CA ARG A 47 23.95 15.84 10.17
C ARG A 47 22.85 16.30 11.12
N GLN A 48 21.66 16.59 10.58
CA GLN A 48 20.52 17.03 11.38
C GLN A 48 20.02 15.90 12.30
N LEU A 49 19.85 14.69 11.77
CA LEU A 49 19.42 13.53 12.57
C LEU A 49 20.44 13.21 13.67
N LYS A 50 21.74 13.37 13.39
CA LYS A 50 22.81 13.11 14.37
C LYS A 50 22.69 13.98 15.62
N THR A 51 22.13 15.18 15.50
CA THR A 51 21.90 16.07 16.66
C THR A 51 20.89 15.52 17.67
N LEU A 52 20.11 14.51 17.30
CA LEU A 52 19.11 13.87 18.18
C LEU A 52 19.73 12.85 19.14
N GLY A 53 21.05 12.63 19.10
CA GLY A 53 21.76 11.79 20.07
C GLY A 53 21.54 10.29 19.91
N LYS A 54 20.99 9.85 18.77
CA LYS A 54 20.84 8.44 18.40
C LYS A 54 21.89 8.02 17.38
N LYS A 55 22.02 6.69 17.20
CA LYS A 55 22.75 6.15 16.05
C LYS A 55 21.98 6.49 14.78
N VAL A 56 22.71 6.97 13.78
CA VAL A 56 22.15 7.37 12.48
C VAL A 56 22.65 6.42 11.39
N VAL A 57 21.71 5.84 10.65
CA VAL A 57 21.97 5.06 9.46
C VAL A 57 21.77 5.96 8.24
N ALA A 58 22.72 5.94 7.30
CA ALA A 58 22.56 6.54 5.99
C ALA A 58 22.23 5.45 4.98
N ASP A 59 20.98 5.38 4.52
CA ASP A 59 20.57 4.45 3.47
C ASP A 59 20.97 4.99 2.09
N MET A 60 22.26 4.88 1.80
CA MET A 60 22.85 5.39 0.55
C MET A 60 22.42 4.57 -0.67
N LYS A 61 22.10 3.28 -0.46
CA LYS A 61 21.92 2.28 -1.53
C LYS A 61 23.05 2.34 -2.55
N THR A 62 24.27 2.46 -2.03
CA THR A 62 25.49 2.52 -2.82
C THR A 62 25.61 1.29 -3.70
N MET A 63 25.65 1.51 -5.02
CA MET A 63 25.81 0.46 -6.03
C MET A 63 27.19 0.53 -6.72
N ASP A 64 27.79 1.72 -6.75
CA ASP A 64 29.09 2.01 -7.32
C ASP A 64 29.81 3.06 -6.46
N VAL A 65 31.10 3.26 -6.69
CA VAL A 65 31.92 4.30 -6.05
C VAL A 65 31.96 4.18 -4.51
N GLY A 66 32.02 2.93 -4.03
CA GLY A 66 31.84 2.55 -2.62
C GLY A 66 32.62 3.41 -1.61
N ALA A 67 33.91 3.66 -1.86
CA ALA A 67 34.73 4.46 -0.97
C ALA A 67 34.26 5.92 -0.84
N VAL A 68 33.85 6.53 -1.96
CA VAL A 68 33.46 7.94 -2.01
C VAL A 68 32.12 8.16 -1.32
N GLU A 69 31.12 7.33 -1.61
CA GLU A 69 29.82 7.45 -0.97
C GLU A 69 29.88 7.15 0.54
N ALA A 70 30.67 6.15 0.93
CA ALA A 70 30.90 5.85 2.34
C ALA A 70 31.59 7.02 3.07
N GLU A 71 32.61 7.63 2.46
CA GLU A 71 33.28 8.82 3.01
C GLU A 71 32.31 10.00 3.18
N ILE A 72 31.47 10.26 2.17
CA ILE A 72 30.48 11.35 2.21
C ILE A 72 29.51 11.16 3.38
N ALA A 73 28.98 9.94 3.56
CA ALA A 73 28.04 9.62 4.62
C ALA A 73 28.70 9.66 6.01
N ALA A 74 29.90 9.07 6.16
CA ALA A 74 30.64 9.09 7.42
C ALA A 74 30.99 10.52 7.86
N LYS A 75 31.48 11.37 6.94
CA LYS A 75 31.75 12.80 7.21
C LYS A 75 30.49 13.62 7.49
N ALA A 76 29.31 13.11 7.14
CA ALA A 76 28.03 13.70 7.52
C ALA A 76 27.55 13.23 8.91
N GLY A 77 28.25 12.29 9.55
CA GLY A 77 27.96 11.80 10.89
C GLY A 77 27.14 10.52 10.94
N ALA A 78 27.06 9.77 9.84
CA ALA A 78 26.45 8.43 9.84
C ALA A 78 27.28 7.47 10.72
N ASP A 79 26.61 6.71 11.57
CA ASP A 79 27.22 5.63 12.36
C ASP A 79 27.20 4.30 11.59
N VAL A 80 26.22 4.14 10.69
CA VAL A 80 26.08 2.96 9.82
C VAL A 80 25.74 3.44 8.41
N ILE A 81 26.32 2.81 7.40
CA ILE A 81 26.14 3.15 5.99
C ILE A 81 25.60 1.92 5.27
N CYS A 82 24.45 2.05 4.59
CA CYS A 82 23.89 0.96 3.82
C CYS A 82 24.48 0.91 2.41
N VAL A 83 24.95 -0.27 2.02
CA VAL A 83 25.49 -0.56 0.68
C VAL A 83 24.73 -1.74 0.09
N LEU A 84 24.40 -1.71 -1.20
CA LEU A 84 23.63 -2.79 -1.82
C LEU A 84 24.46 -4.07 -1.91
N GLY A 85 23.88 -5.18 -1.46
CA GLY A 85 24.41 -6.52 -1.67
C GLY A 85 24.54 -6.88 -3.14
N LEU A 86 23.74 -6.29 -4.03
CA LEU A 86 23.89 -6.48 -5.48
C LEU A 86 25.11 -5.77 -6.09
N ALA A 87 25.79 -4.88 -5.37
CA ALA A 87 27.01 -4.24 -5.84
C ALA A 87 28.15 -5.25 -6.04
N SER A 88 29.21 -4.87 -6.78
CA SER A 88 30.39 -5.74 -6.92
C SER A 88 31.11 -5.95 -5.58
N ASP A 89 31.84 -7.06 -5.46
CA ASP A 89 32.66 -7.37 -4.29
C ASP A 89 33.70 -6.26 -4.01
N GLU A 90 34.26 -5.70 -5.07
CA GLU A 90 35.20 -4.58 -5.02
C GLU A 90 34.55 -3.33 -4.44
N THR A 91 33.30 -3.03 -4.84
CA THR A 91 32.54 -1.90 -4.31
C THR A 91 32.26 -2.09 -2.82
N LEU A 92 31.83 -3.28 -2.41
CA LEU A 92 31.61 -3.60 -1.00
C LEU A 92 32.90 -3.45 -0.18
N LYS A 93 34.01 -4.03 -0.65
CA LYS A 93 35.31 -3.95 0.05
C LYS A 93 35.79 -2.51 0.21
N GLU A 94 35.69 -1.70 -0.84
CA GLU A 94 36.09 -0.29 -0.78
C GLU A 94 35.17 0.55 0.12
N ALA A 95 33.87 0.29 0.11
CA ALA A 95 32.93 0.93 1.03
C ALA A 95 33.21 0.57 2.49
N ILE A 96 33.38 -0.72 2.80
CA ILE A 96 33.70 -1.23 4.15
C ILE A 96 34.99 -0.59 4.65
N LYS A 97 36.06 -0.67 3.87
CA LYS A 97 37.36 -0.10 4.21
C LYS A 97 37.27 1.41 4.46
N SER A 98 36.58 2.15 3.59
CA SER A 98 36.42 3.60 3.74
C SER A 98 35.61 3.96 4.99
N ALA A 99 34.47 3.30 5.22
CA ALA A 99 33.63 3.52 6.39
C ALA A 99 34.41 3.30 7.70
N HIS A 100 35.17 2.19 7.80
CA HIS A 100 35.96 1.86 8.98
C HIS A 100 37.06 2.89 9.28
N VAL A 101 37.69 3.47 8.25
CA VAL A 101 38.68 4.56 8.42
C VAL A 101 38.08 5.77 9.14
N TYR A 102 36.81 6.07 8.87
CA TYR A 102 36.08 7.16 9.51
C TYR A 102 35.31 6.73 10.77
N GLY A 103 35.44 5.48 11.22
CA GLY A 103 34.77 4.96 12.41
C GLY A 103 33.28 4.67 12.22
N ALA A 104 32.80 4.55 10.99
CA ALA A 104 31.43 4.14 10.66
C ALA A 104 31.38 2.65 10.31
N ALA A 105 30.24 2.01 10.57
CA ALA A 105 29.98 0.62 10.20
C ALA A 105 29.28 0.51 8.85
N VAL A 106 29.32 -0.67 8.22
CA VAL A 106 28.60 -0.98 6.98
C VAL A 106 27.52 -2.03 7.21
N MET A 107 26.31 -1.71 6.73
CA MET A 107 25.20 -2.65 6.62
C MET A 107 25.02 -3.03 5.14
N VAL A 108 25.14 -4.31 4.82
CA VAL A 108 24.91 -4.78 3.44
C VAL A 108 23.43 -5.10 3.25
N ASP A 109 22.74 -4.30 2.44
CA ASP A 109 21.32 -4.45 2.13
C ASP A 109 21.12 -5.49 1.02
N LEU A 110 20.54 -6.63 1.37
CA LEU A 110 20.31 -7.75 0.47
C LEU A 110 19.04 -7.60 -0.38
N ILE A 111 18.44 -6.40 -0.45
CA ILE A 111 17.32 -6.12 -1.35
C ILE A 111 17.61 -6.57 -2.78
N GLY A 112 16.66 -7.30 -3.37
CA GLY A 112 16.74 -7.84 -4.73
C GLY A 112 17.74 -9.00 -4.92
N VAL A 113 18.47 -9.43 -3.88
CA VAL A 113 19.25 -10.67 -3.93
C VAL A 113 18.27 -11.85 -3.91
N GLY A 114 18.37 -12.71 -4.93
CA GLY A 114 17.45 -13.84 -5.08
C GLY A 114 17.50 -14.80 -3.89
N SER A 115 16.37 -15.42 -3.56
CA SER A 115 16.23 -16.35 -2.43
C SER A 115 17.22 -17.52 -2.48
N SER A 116 17.65 -17.94 -3.68
CA SER A 116 18.63 -19.00 -3.86
C SER A 116 20.06 -18.61 -3.45
N ASP A 117 20.37 -17.32 -3.35
CA ASP A 117 21.74 -16.82 -3.08
C ASP A 117 21.82 -15.88 -1.88
N ILE A 118 20.70 -15.48 -1.27
CA ILE A 118 20.69 -14.49 -0.18
C ILE A 118 21.62 -14.86 0.99
N VAL A 119 21.67 -16.15 1.36
CA VAL A 119 22.60 -16.68 2.37
C VAL A 119 24.05 -16.61 1.90
N GLY A 120 24.32 -17.05 0.67
CA GLY A 120 25.66 -17.03 0.09
C GLY A 120 26.21 -15.61 0.06
N ARG A 121 25.36 -14.65 -0.32
CA ARG A 121 25.71 -13.25 -0.35
C ARG A 121 25.96 -12.65 1.03
N ALA A 122 25.14 -13.00 2.03
CA ALA A 122 25.35 -12.58 3.42
C ALA A 122 26.70 -13.07 3.98
N ILE A 123 27.02 -14.35 3.77
CA ILE A 123 28.31 -14.94 4.17
C ILE A 123 29.47 -14.28 3.40
N GLY A 124 29.27 -13.92 2.13
CA GLY A 124 30.23 -13.16 1.35
C GLY A 124 30.54 -11.80 1.98
N ALA A 125 29.50 -11.04 2.35
CA ALA A 125 29.62 -9.76 3.04
C ALA A 125 30.36 -9.89 4.39
N GLU A 126 30.03 -10.93 5.17
CA GLU A 126 30.73 -11.26 6.43
C GLU A 126 32.23 -11.45 6.22
N LYS A 127 32.62 -12.26 5.22
CA LYS A 127 34.05 -12.48 4.89
C LYS A 127 34.78 -11.22 4.44
N MET A 128 34.07 -10.24 3.88
CA MET A 128 34.65 -8.94 3.50
C MET A 128 34.79 -7.97 4.66
N GLY A 129 34.23 -8.30 5.83
CA GLY A 129 34.28 -7.47 7.04
C GLY A 129 33.12 -6.51 7.18
N ALA A 130 31.96 -6.79 6.57
CA ALA A 130 30.74 -6.03 6.86
C ALA A 130 30.34 -6.19 8.34
N ASP A 131 29.67 -5.19 8.90
CA ASP A 131 29.27 -5.17 10.31
C ASP A 131 27.85 -5.70 10.51
N TYR A 132 26.99 -5.53 9.52
CA TYR A 132 25.58 -5.95 9.53
C TYR A 132 25.15 -6.43 8.14
N VAL A 133 24.09 -7.24 8.10
CA VAL A 133 23.35 -7.56 6.88
C VAL A 133 21.88 -7.21 7.07
N CYS A 134 21.22 -6.72 6.03
CA CYS A 134 19.78 -6.43 6.05
C CYS A 134 19.05 -7.30 5.05
N VAL A 135 18.10 -8.09 5.53
CA VAL A 135 17.12 -8.78 4.69
C VAL A 135 15.96 -7.83 4.44
N HIS A 136 15.85 -7.37 3.19
CA HIS A 136 14.94 -6.30 2.81
C HIS A 136 14.07 -6.72 1.64
N VAL A 137 12.76 -6.71 1.84
CA VAL A 137 11.77 -6.90 0.76
C VAL A 137 11.39 -5.55 0.16
N ALA A 138 11.52 -5.40 -1.15
CA ALA A 138 11.19 -4.15 -1.84
C ALA A 138 9.71 -3.75 -1.68
N VAL A 139 9.42 -2.45 -1.70
CA VAL A 139 8.04 -1.93 -1.53
C VAL A 139 7.08 -2.52 -2.56
N ASP A 140 7.49 -2.64 -3.82
CA ASP A 140 6.64 -3.20 -4.88
C ASP A 140 6.34 -4.69 -4.66
N GLU A 141 7.30 -5.46 -4.15
CA GLU A 141 7.10 -6.85 -3.75
C GLU A 141 6.17 -6.96 -2.54
N GLN A 142 6.29 -6.06 -1.56
CA GLN A 142 5.37 -5.99 -0.41
C GLN A 142 3.92 -5.71 -0.85
N MET A 143 3.70 -4.87 -1.88
CA MET A 143 2.35 -4.62 -2.41
C MET A 143 1.72 -5.91 -2.98
N LYS A 144 2.56 -6.81 -3.48
CA LYS A 144 2.18 -8.17 -3.93
C LYS A 144 2.24 -9.22 -2.81
N GLY A 145 2.50 -8.81 -1.58
CA GLY A 145 2.46 -9.69 -0.42
C GLY A 145 3.74 -10.49 -0.17
N ALA A 146 4.91 -10.01 -0.58
CA ALA A 146 6.16 -10.57 -0.09
C ALA A 146 6.47 -10.10 1.35
N GLU A 147 7.11 -10.96 2.14
CA GLU A 147 7.49 -10.72 3.54
C GLU A 147 8.93 -11.22 3.83
N PRO A 148 9.67 -10.58 4.75
CA PRO A 148 11.09 -10.89 4.95
C PRO A 148 11.35 -12.13 5.84
N PHE A 149 10.38 -12.59 6.63
CA PHE A 149 10.63 -13.42 7.83
C PHE A 149 11.33 -14.76 7.56
N ALA A 150 10.94 -15.47 6.50
CA ALA A 150 11.56 -16.75 6.15
C ALA A 150 13.04 -16.58 5.75
N MET A 151 13.34 -15.52 4.98
CA MET A 151 14.70 -15.19 4.58
C MET A 151 15.54 -14.69 5.76
N VAL A 152 14.94 -13.90 6.67
CA VAL A 152 15.58 -13.47 7.92
C VAL A 152 16.05 -14.68 8.72
N LYS A 153 15.19 -15.69 8.89
CA LYS A 153 15.53 -16.93 9.59
C LYS A 153 16.70 -17.63 8.96
N GLU A 154 16.65 -17.83 7.64
CA GLU A 154 17.68 -18.56 6.93
C GLU A 154 19.05 -17.87 7.00
N VAL A 155 19.08 -16.54 6.88
CA VAL A 155 20.31 -15.75 6.99
C VAL A 155 20.82 -15.75 8.44
N ALA A 156 19.95 -15.56 9.44
CA ALA A 156 20.35 -15.52 10.85
C ALA A 156 20.89 -16.85 11.38
N GLU A 157 20.43 -17.99 10.83
CA GLU A 157 20.95 -19.32 11.20
C GLU A 157 22.34 -19.61 10.63
N LYS A 158 22.75 -18.91 9.55
CA LYS A 158 23.95 -19.26 8.76
C LYS A 158 25.02 -18.16 8.69
N CYS A 159 24.66 -16.90 8.90
CA CYS A 159 25.58 -15.76 8.90
C CYS A 159 25.89 -15.33 10.34
N GLY A 160 27.16 -15.07 10.65
CA GLY A 160 27.58 -14.65 11.98
C GLY A 160 27.30 -13.18 12.30
N LEU A 161 26.91 -12.37 11.30
CA LEU A 161 26.62 -10.96 11.46
C LEU A 161 25.23 -10.72 12.06
N PRO A 162 25.03 -9.65 12.86
CA PRO A 162 23.71 -9.24 13.28
C PRO A 162 22.83 -8.91 12.07
N VAL A 163 21.66 -9.56 12.00
CA VAL A 163 20.71 -9.44 10.89
C VAL A 163 19.67 -8.36 11.18
N ALA A 164 19.49 -7.44 10.23
CA ALA A 164 18.38 -6.52 10.18
C ALA A 164 17.24 -7.07 9.31
N ALA A 165 16.00 -6.80 9.68
CA ALA A 165 14.81 -7.14 8.91
C ALA A 165 14.07 -5.87 8.50
N ALA A 166 13.83 -5.73 7.19
CA ALA A 166 13.04 -4.65 6.60
C ALA A 166 12.01 -5.20 5.62
N GLY A 167 10.83 -4.59 5.60
CA GLY A 167 9.81 -4.84 4.59
C GLY A 167 8.42 -5.04 5.16
N GLY A 168 7.62 -3.97 5.19
CA GLY A 168 6.21 -4.02 5.59
C GLY A 168 5.96 -4.37 7.07
N ILE A 169 6.96 -4.21 7.93
CA ILE A 169 6.86 -4.56 9.36
C ILE A 169 5.99 -3.54 10.11
N ASN A 170 5.12 -4.02 10.99
CA ASN A 170 4.21 -3.23 11.82
C ASN A 170 4.09 -3.83 13.24
N SER A 171 3.16 -3.32 14.07
CA SER A 171 2.97 -3.79 15.46
C SER A 171 2.48 -5.24 15.57
N GLU A 172 1.90 -5.82 14.52
CA GLU A 172 1.50 -7.22 14.49
C GLU A 172 2.67 -8.13 14.08
N THR A 173 3.61 -7.65 13.28
CA THR A 173 4.65 -8.51 12.68
C THR A 173 6.06 -8.27 13.21
N ALA A 174 6.31 -7.19 13.96
CA ALA A 174 7.63 -6.87 14.48
C ALA A 174 8.21 -7.98 15.38
N HIS A 175 7.37 -8.61 16.21
CA HIS A 175 7.78 -9.74 17.03
C HIS A 175 8.23 -10.95 16.20
N ILE A 176 7.58 -11.21 15.06
CA ILE A 176 7.91 -12.31 14.15
C ILE A 176 9.32 -12.12 13.59
N ALA A 177 9.72 -10.89 13.25
CA ALA A 177 11.09 -10.62 12.81
C ALA A 177 12.12 -11.01 13.89
N VAL A 178 11.86 -10.66 15.15
CA VAL A 178 12.73 -10.98 16.29
C VAL A 178 12.79 -12.48 16.52
N GLU A 179 11.66 -13.18 16.48
CA GLU A 179 11.57 -14.64 16.62
C GLU A 179 12.36 -15.38 15.54
N ASN A 180 12.45 -14.80 14.34
CA ASN A 180 13.23 -15.34 13.23
C ASN A 180 14.71 -14.90 13.27
N GLY A 181 15.19 -14.28 14.35
CA GLY A 181 16.61 -14.00 14.56
C GLY A 181 17.05 -12.59 14.17
N ALA A 182 16.14 -11.68 13.83
CA ALA A 182 16.49 -10.28 13.59
C ALA A 182 17.02 -9.63 14.88
N SER A 183 18.23 -9.07 14.80
CA SER A 183 18.83 -8.22 15.84
C SER A 183 18.40 -6.76 15.71
N ILE A 184 18.00 -6.35 14.50
CA ILE A 184 17.50 -5.01 14.19
C ILE A 184 16.19 -5.15 13.41
N VAL A 185 15.14 -4.45 13.84
CA VAL A 185 13.85 -4.41 13.15
C VAL A 185 13.68 -3.00 12.58
N ILE A 186 13.67 -2.90 11.26
CA ILE A 186 13.58 -1.63 10.52
C ILE A 186 12.10 -1.38 10.19
N VAL A 187 11.57 -0.26 10.68
CA VAL A 187 10.18 0.13 10.43
C VAL A 187 10.10 1.55 9.87
N GLY A 188 9.54 1.67 8.67
CA GLY A 188 9.24 2.96 8.05
C GLY A 188 7.76 3.30 8.12
N GLY A 189 7.00 2.88 7.10
CA GLY A 189 5.60 3.27 6.88
C GLY A 189 4.68 3.21 8.10
N ALA A 190 4.76 2.16 8.92
CA ALA A 190 3.90 2.00 10.10
C ALA A 190 4.14 3.04 11.21
N ILE A 191 5.28 3.73 11.18
CA ILE A 191 5.62 4.82 12.11
C ILE A 191 5.47 6.16 11.39
N ILE A 192 6.12 6.32 10.22
CA ILE A 192 6.20 7.62 9.54
C ILE A 192 4.89 8.04 8.86
N LYS A 193 3.87 7.18 8.82
CA LYS A 193 2.53 7.53 8.33
C LYS A 193 1.47 7.54 9.44
N ALA A 194 1.85 7.20 10.67
CA ALA A 194 0.93 7.24 11.81
C ALA A 194 0.53 8.68 12.16
N GLU A 195 -0.71 8.84 12.66
CA GLU A 195 -1.20 10.10 13.21
C GLU A 195 -0.48 10.45 14.52
N ASP A 196 -0.21 9.43 15.35
CA ASP A 196 0.62 9.48 16.54
C ASP A 196 1.89 8.63 16.33
N VAL A 197 2.98 9.30 15.92
CA VAL A 197 4.27 8.66 15.65
C VAL A 197 4.90 8.10 16.93
N GLU A 198 4.80 8.82 18.04
CA GLU A 198 5.36 8.42 19.33
C GLU A 198 4.67 7.16 19.83
N GLY A 199 3.33 7.14 19.82
CA GLY A 199 2.53 5.98 20.19
C GLY A 199 2.75 4.78 19.27
N ALA A 200 2.87 5.00 17.96
CA ALA A 200 3.17 3.93 17.00
C ALA A 200 4.54 3.29 17.25
N ALA A 201 5.58 4.09 17.42
CA ALA A 201 6.92 3.60 17.73
C ALA A 201 6.95 2.84 19.07
N ARG A 202 6.29 3.36 20.11
CA ARG A 202 6.15 2.68 21.41
C ARG A 202 5.46 1.34 21.29
N THR A 203 4.34 1.29 20.58
CA THR A 203 3.57 0.06 20.39
C THR A 203 4.39 -1.01 19.68
N ILE A 204 5.13 -0.64 18.63
CA ILE A 204 6.01 -1.57 17.92
C ILE A 204 7.14 -2.08 18.81
N LYS A 205 7.76 -1.18 19.58
CA LYS A 205 8.81 -1.55 20.55
C LYS A 205 8.27 -2.54 21.58
N GLU A 206 7.09 -2.29 22.13
CA GLU A 206 6.43 -3.20 23.06
C GLU A 206 6.10 -4.56 22.43
N ALA A 207 5.65 -4.60 21.17
CA ALA A 207 5.39 -5.85 20.47
C ALA A 207 6.66 -6.71 20.35
N MET A 208 7.79 -6.07 20.01
CA MET A 208 9.11 -6.72 19.94
C MET A 208 9.56 -7.26 21.30
N GLU A 209 9.41 -6.46 22.37
CA GLU A 209 9.84 -6.82 23.72
C GLU A 209 8.99 -7.92 24.35
N LYS A 210 7.68 -7.87 24.14
CA LYS A 210 6.72 -8.84 24.68
C LYS A 210 6.62 -10.12 23.85
N GLY A 211 7.18 -10.13 22.64
CA GLY A 211 7.09 -11.27 21.73
C GLY A 211 5.65 -11.55 21.29
N LYS A 212 4.82 -10.50 21.08
CA LYS A 212 3.39 -10.66 20.78
C LYS A 212 2.91 -9.65 19.75
N ALA A 213 2.01 -10.10 18.88
CA ALA A 213 1.26 -9.22 17.99
C ALA A 213 0.39 -8.24 18.79
N ILE A 214 0.51 -6.94 18.49
CA ILE A 214 -0.42 -5.92 18.97
C ILE A 214 -1.26 -5.46 17.78
N LYS A 215 -2.57 -5.73 17.86
CA LYS A 215 -3.52 -5.52 16.77
C LYS A 215 -3.52 -4.07 16.27
N THR A 216 -3.56 -3.90 14.96
CA THR A 216 -3.71 -2.60 14.29
C THR A 216 -4.64 -2.73 13.09
N GLU A 217 -5.48 -1.71 12.88
CA GLU A 217 -6.31 -1.62 11.67
C GLU A 217 -5.57 -0.95 10.50
N LEU A 218 -4.42 -0.32 10.79
CA LEU A 218 -3.58 0.43 9.84
C LEU A 218 -2.27 -0.30 9.53
N PHE A 219 -1.69 -0.02 8.37
CA PHE A 219 -0.39 -0.53 7.92
C PHE A 219 -0.33 -2.04 7.75
N LYS A 220 -1.50 -2.66 7.50
CA LYS A 220 -1.65 -4.09 7.20
C LYS A 220 -1.70 -4.31 5.68
N LYS A 221 -1.07 -5.40 5.23
CA LYS A 221 -1.21 -5.89 3.84
C LYS A 221 -2.27 -6.99 3.78
N TYR A 222 -3.14 -6.90 2.78
CA TYR A 222 -4.26 -7.82 2.59
C TYR A 222 -3.97 -8.77 1.42
N ARG A 223 -4.47 -10.01 1.52
CA ARG A 223 -4.31 -11.09 0.53
C ARG A 223 -5.58 -11.93 0.41
N GLY A 224 -5.74 -12.61 -0.72
CA GLY A 224 -6.82 -13.57 -0.94
C GLY A 224 -8.22 -13.00 -0.68
N GLU A 225 -9.01 -13.67 0.14
CA GLU A 225 -10.39 -13.25 0.48
C GLU A 225 -10.44 -11.97 1.32
N GLU A 226 -9.36 -11.60 2.01
CA GLU A 226 -9.33 -10.37 2.81
C GLU A 226 -9.26 -9.10 1.95
N ILE A 227 -9.00 -9.21 0.64
CA ILE A 227 -8.94 -8.06 -0.29
C ILE A 227 -10.26 -7.26 -0.28
N LYS A 228 -11.42 -7.93 -0.11
CA LYS A 228 -12.71 -7.25 0.03
C LYS A 228 -12.70 -6.25 1.20
N LYS A 229 -12.12 -6.65 2.34
CA LYS A 229 -12.03 -5.80 3.53
C LYS A 229 -11.14 -4.58 3.28
N ALA A 230 -10.07 -4.74 2.51
CA ALA A 230 -9.21 -3.62 2.13
C ALA A 230 -9.96 -2.61 1.26
N PHE A 231 -10.69 -3.07 0.25
CA PHE A 231 -11.48 -2.18 -0.62
C PHE A 231 -12.62 -1.48 0.12
N LEU A 232 -13.24 -2.14 1.11
CA LEU A 232 -14.26 -1.51 1.97
C LEU A 232 -13.71 -0.42 2.90
N LYS A 233 -12.39 -0.33 3.09
CA LYS A 233 -11.72 0.68 3.94
C LYS A 233 -11.28 1.93 3.19
N VAL A 234 -11.34 1.92 1.86
CA VAL A 234 -10.83 3.01 1.02
C VAL A 234 -11.94 3.61 0.15
N SER A 235 -11.76 4.85 -0.28
CA SER A 235 -12.65 5.47 -1.24
C SER A 235 -12.32 5.06 -2.69
N THR A 236 -13.27 5.25 -3.59
CA THR A 236 -13.04 5.14 -5.03
C THR A 236 -11.93 6.09 -5.50
N CYS A 237 -11.83 7.29 -4.90
CA CYS A 237 -10.75 8.24 -5.17
C CYS A 237 -9.37 7.67 -4.80
N ASN A 238 -9.23 7.04 -3.63
CA ASN A 238 -7.96 6.44 -3.21
C ASN A 238 -7.56 5.28 -4.15
N ILE A 239 -8.53 4.52 -4.67
CA ILE A 239 -8.28 3.47 -5.67
C ILE A 239 -7.84 4.08 -7.00
N CYS A 240 -8.51 5.12 -7.48
CA CYS A 240 -8.11 5.82 -8.70
C CYS A 240 -6.69 6.37 -8.60
N ASP A 241 -6.32 7.00 -7.49
CA ASP A 241 -4.96 7.49 -7.25
C ASP A 241 -3.93 6.35 -7.29
N ALA A 242 -4.27 5.21 -6.68
CA ALA A 242 -3.43 4.01 -6.71
C ALA A 242 -3.28 3.40 -8.12
N MET A 243 -4.27 3.62 -9.00
CA MET A 243 -4.28 3.17 -10.40
C MET A 243 -3.82 4.24 -11.40
N HIS A 244 -3.25 5.36 -10.92
CA HIS A 244 -2.83 6.51 -11.72
C HIS A 244 -3.98 7.19 -12.49
N ASN A 245 -5.08 7.47 -11.80
CA ASN A 245 -6.31 8.09 -12.31
C ASN A 245 -7.03 7.28 -13.40
N ARG A 246 -7.04 5.94 -13.25
CA ARG A 246 -7.75 5.00 -14.14
C ARG A 246 -8.83 4.23 -13.37
N GLY A 247 -9.66 3.48 -14.10
CA GLY A 247 -10.67 2.58 -13.54
C GLY A 247 -12.03 3.22 -13.24
N ALA A 248 -12.12 4.56 -13.17
CA ALA A 248 -13.38 5.24 -12.89
C ALA A 248 -14.40 5.09 -14.03
N MET A 249 -15.60 4.64 -13.70
CA MET A 249 -16.75 4.59 -14.60
C MET A 249 -17.37 5.98 -14.77
N ARG A 250 -17.74 6.30 -16.01
CA ARG A 250 -18.38 7.56 -16.42
C ARG A 250 -19.89 7.44 -16.43
N ASP A 251 -20.55 8.53 -16.04
CA ASP A 251 -22.02 8.67 -16.01
C ASP A 251 -22.76 7.67 -15.10
N ILE A 252 -22.04 6.87 -14.30
CA ILE A 252 -22.62 5.93 -13.34
C ILE A 252 -22.67 6.59 -11.97
N SER A 253 -23.87 6.77 -11.42
CA SER A 253 -24.09 7.45 -10.15
C SER A 253 -24.85 6.56 -9.15
N PRO A 254 -24.56 6.67 -7.83
CA PRO A 254 -25.33 5.95 -6.81
C PRO A 254 -26.77 6.47 -6.74
N LEU A 255 -27.73 5.58 -6.52
CA LEU A 255 -29.13 5.98 -6.29
C LEU A 255 -29.36 6.65 -4.93
N LYS A 256 -28.49 6.38 -3.95
CA LYS A 256 -28.56 6.87 -2.58
C LYS A 256 -27.16 7.25 -2.09
N LYS A 257 -27.05 8.32 -1.31
CA LYS A 257 -25.82 8.66 -0.59
C LYS A 257 -25.61 7.75 0.63
N GLY A 258 -24.35 7.52 1.00
CA GLY A 258 -23.93 6.58 2.02
C GLY A 258 -23.73 5.15 1.51
N TYR A 259 -23.87 4.90 0.20
CA TYR A 259 -23.54 3.58 -0.35
C TYR A 259 -22.03 3.38 -0.37
N HIS A 260 -21.62 2.16 -0.02
CA HIS A 260 -20.26 1.67 -0.16
C HIS A 260 -20.31 0.17 -0.46
N MET A 261 -19.68 -0.27 -1.53
CA MET A 261 -19.68 -1.68 -1.92
C MET A 261 -18.33 -2.11 -2.48
N ALA A 262 -17.98 -3.38 -2.28
CA ALA A 262 -16.85 -4.03 -2.92
C ALA A 262 -17.15 -5.51 -3.18
N GLY A 263 -16.88 -5.99 -4.38
CA GLY A 263 -17.17 -7.37 -4.80
C GLY A 263 -16.62 -7.70 -6.17
N ARG A 264 -16.70 -8.96 -6.58
CA ARG A 264 -16.27 -9.39 -7.92
C ARG A 264 -17.40 -9.18 -8.92
N ALA A 265 -17.07 -8.76 -10.13
CA ALA A 265 -18.01 -8.54 -11.20
C ALA A 265 -18.55 -9.86 -11.73
N ILE A 266 -19.86 -9.95 -11.86
CA ILE A 266 -20.50 -10.79 -12.87
C ILE A 266 -21.04 -9.85 -13.96
N THR A 267 -20.50 -10.00 -15.16
CA THR A 267 -20.77 -9.08 -16.26
C THR A 267 -21.96 -9.54 -17.09
N VAL A 268 -22.79 -8.60 -17.53
CA VAL A 268 -23.95 -8.86 -18.37
C VAL A 268 -23.96 -7.86 -19.50
N LYS A 269 -24.03 -8.36 -20.74
CA LYS A 269 -24.31 -7.54 -21.91
C LYS A 269 -25.73 -7.78 -22.35
N THR A 270 -26.50 -6.72 -22.54
CA THR A 270 -27.87 -6.84 -23.08
C THR A 270 -28.23 -5.63 -23.96
N MET A 271 -29.43 -5.64 -24.53
CA MET A 271 -29.96 -4.54 -25.33
C MET A 271 -30.74 -3.54 -24.46
N ASP A 272 -30.90 -2.31 -24.93
CA ASP A 272 -31.69 -1.29 -24.24
C ASP A 272 -33.13 -1.77 -24.01
N GLY A 273 -33.52 -1.84 -22.74
CA GLY A 273 -34.82 -2.32 -22.30
C GLY A 273 -35.00 -3.84 -22.30
N ASP A 274 -33.96 -4.66 -22.49
CA ASP A 274 -34.06 -6.11 -22.28
C ASP A 274 -33.53 -6.51 -20.89
N TRP A 275 -34.41 -6.97 -20.02
CA TRP A 275 -34.05 -7.34 -18.65
C TRP A 275 -33.82 -8.84 -18.43
N ALA A 276 -34.04 -9.68 -19.44
CA ALA A 276 -34.01 -11.14 -19.26
C ALA A 276 -32.66 -11.65 -18.74
N LYS A 277 -31.56 -11.30 -19.42
CA LYS A 277 -30.20 -11.69 -19.00
C LYS A 277 -29.76 -11.01 -17.72
N VAL A 278 -30.29 -9.83 -17.43
CA VAL A 278 -29.97 -9.07 -16.21
C VAL A 278 -30.54 -9.77 -14.97
N VAL A 279 -31.78 -10.27 -15.05
CA VAL A 279 -32.40 -11.03 -13.96
C VAL A 279 -31.80 -12.44 -13.85
N GLU A 280 -31.55 -13.11 -14.97
CA GLU A 280 -30.90 -14.43 -15.00
C GLU A 280 -29.49 -14.40 -14.36
N ALA A 281 -28.75 -13.29 -14.50
CA ALA A 281 -27.45 -13.13 -13.85
C ALA A 281 -27.52 -13.17 -12.32
N ILE A 282 -28.68 -12.87 -11.71
CA ILE A 282 -28.87 -13.07 -10.28
C ILE A 282 -28.68 -14.54 -9.95
N ASP A 283 -29.22 -15.46 -10.73
CA ASP A 283 -29.14 -16.92 -10.50
C ASP A 283 -27.72 -17.48 -10.71
N GLU A 284 -26.87 -16.81 -11.49
CA GLU A 284 -25.47 -17.20 -11.70
C GLU A 284 -24.50 -16.57 -10.69
N ALA A 285 -24.84 -15.41 -10.12
CA ALA A 285 -23.96 -14.68 -9.21
C ALA A 285 -23.71 -15.42 -7.88
N GLY A 286 -22.52 -15.26 -7.30
CA GLY A 286 -22.18 -15.72 -5.96
C GLY A 286 -22.53 -14.73 -4.86
N GLU A 287 -22.45 -15.16 -3.61
CA GLU A 287 -22.62 -14.28 -2.46
C GLU A 287 -21.56 -13.17 -2.46
N GLY A 288 -22.01 -11.93 -2.39
CA GLY A 288 -21.16 -10.74 -2.36
C GLY A 288 -20.60 -10.30 -3.71
N ASP A 289 -20.96 -10.97 -4.81
CA ASP A 289 -20.65 -10.51 -6.17
C ASP A 289 -21.44 -9.24 -6.53
N ILE A 290 -20.95 -8.52 -7.53
CA ILE A 290 -21.56 -7.30 -8.06
C ILE A 290 -21.98 -7.56 -9.50
N ILE A 291 -23.26 -7.36 -9.79
CA ILE A 291 -23.78 -7.48 -11.15
C ILE A 291 -23.45 -6.19 -11.91
N VAL A 292 -22.74 -6.28 -13.02
CA VAL A 292 -22.34 -5.14 -13.86
C VAL A 292 -22.93 -5.29 -15.24
N VAL A 293 -23.73 -4.32 -15.67
CA VAL A 293 -24.57 -4.45 -16.87
C VAL A 293 -24.26 -3.36 -17.90
N GLU A 294 -23.98 -3.78 -19.13
CA GLU A 294 -24.02 -2.94 -20.33
C GLU A 294 -25.41 -3.08 -20.97
N ALA A 295 -26.24 -2.02 -20.91
CA ALA A 295 -27.64 -2.03 -21.38
C ALA A 295 -27.99 -0.86 -22.32
N GLY A 296 -27.00 -0.32 -23.03
CA GLY A 296 -27.22 0.71 -24.05
C GLY A 296 -27.56 2.10 -23.51
N GLU A 297 -28.45 2.84 -24.20
CA GLU A 297 -28.73 4.25 -23.89
C GLU A 297 -29.59 4.46 -22.63
N GLY A 298 -30.25 3.42 -22.13
CA GLY A 298 -31.15 3.49 -20.99
C GLY A 298 -32.44 4.26 -21.31
N ARG A 299 -33.10 3.96 -22.42
CA ARG A 299 -34.45 4.47 -22.72
C ARG A 299 -35.51 3.77 -21.90
N ARG A 300 -35.34 2.47 -21.62
CA ARG A 300 -36.23 1.69 -20.76
C ARG A 300 -35.44 1.02 -19.65
N ALA A 301 -36.06 0.84 -18.49
CA ALA A 301 -35.39 0.25 -17.35
C ALA A 301 -35.17 -1.27 -17.54
N VAL A 302 -33.97 -1.73 -17.21
CA VAL A 302 -33.60 -3.15 -17.16
C VAL A 302 -33.52 -3.71 -15.74
N TRP A 303 -33.71 -2.84 -14.73
CA TRP A 303 -33.64 -3.18 -13.31
C TRP A 303 -34.74 -2.45 -12.53
N GLY A 304 -35.28 -3.09 -11.50
CA GLY A 304 -36.35 -2.57 -10.65
C GLY A 304 -36.42 -3.29 -9.30
N GLU A 305 -37.47 -3.03 -8.54
CA GLU A 305 -37.64 -3.50 -7.15
C GLU A 305 -37.52 -5.02 -7.00
N LEU A 306 -38.20 -5.80 -7.84
CA LEU A 306 -38.24 -7.26 -7.70
C LEU A 306 -36.87 -7.92 -7.94
N ALA A 307 -36.10 -7.38 -8.89
CA ALA A 307 -34.73 -7.82 -9.14
C ALA A 307 -33.85 -7.51 -7.92
N THR A 308 -33.99 -6.30 -7.34
CA THR A 308 -33.32 -5.92 -6.09
C THR A 308 -33.63 -6.87 -4.94
N TRP A 309 -34.91 -7.24 -4.73
CA TRP A 309 -35.29 -8.20 -3.69
C TRP A 309 -34.67 -9.58 -3.91
N SER A 310 -34.68 -10.08 -5.15
CA SER A 310 -34.04 -11.35 -5.49
C SER A 310 -32.53 -11.31 -5.19
N SER A 311 -31.86 -10.21 -5.54
CA SER A 311 -30.45 -9.97 -5.23
C SER A 311 -30.16 -9.96 -3.72
N ILE A 312 -31.02 -9.34 -2.91
CA ILE A 312 -30.87 -9.33 -1.45
C ILE A 312 -31.00 -10.74 -0.89
N MET A 313 -32.01 -11.49 -1.31
CA MET A 313 -32.22 -12.87 -0.85
C MET A 313 -31.06 -13.79 -1.19
N LYS A 314 -30.35 -13.50 -2.28
CA LYS A 314 -29.16 -14.23 -2.71
C LYS A 314 -27.84 -13.71 -2.12
N GLY A 315 -27.87 -12.57 -1.43
CA GLY A 315 -26.67 -11.98 -0.82
C GLY A 315 -25.75 -11.29 -1.82
N ILE A 316 -26.27 -10.77 -2.94
CA ILE A 316 -25.51 -9.98 -3.91
C ILE A 316 -24.99 -8.71 -3.24
N GLY A 317 -23.74 -8.35 -3.51
CA GLY A 317 -23.05 -7.22 -2.88
C GLY A 317 -23.44 -5.84 -3.44
N GLY A 318 -23.98 -5.80 -4.67
CA GLY A 318 -24.48 -4.59 -5.30
C GLY A 318 -24.67 -4.73 -6.80
N VAL A 319 -25.10 -3.64 -7.45
CA VAL A 319 -25.46 -3.63 -8.88
C VAL A 319 -24.98 -2.34 -9.55
N VAL A 320 -24.43 -2.46 -10.75
CA VAL A 320 -24.04 -1.35 -11.62
C VAL A 320 -24.72 -1.50 -12.98
N ILE A 321 -25.52 -0.51 -13.36
CA ILE A 321 -26.29 -0.51 -14.60
C ILE A 321 -25.85 0.65 -15.51
N ASP A 322 -25.07 0.37 -16.55
CA ASP A 322 -24.87 1.30 -17.68
C ASP A 322 -26.09 1.25 -18.60
N GLY A 323 -27.16 1.87 -18.11
CA GLY A 323 -28.51 1.84 -18.66
C GLY A 323 -29.47 2.51 -17.68
N ALA A 324 -30.74 2.09 -17.68
CA ALA A 324 -31.74 2.69 -16.82
C ALA A 324 -32.29 1.73 -15.76
N VAL A 325 -32.64 2.32 -14.61
CA VAL A 325 -33.33 1.67 -13.49
C VAL A 325 -34.69 2.33 -13.23
N ARG A 326 -35.59 1.62 -12.55
CA ARG A 326 -36.87 2.15 -12.07
C ARG A 326 -37.15 1.75 -10.62
N ASP A 327 -38.32 2.10 -10.08
CA ASP A 327 -38.77 1.73 -8.73
C ASP A 327 -37.84 2.24 -7.59
N ILE A 328 -37.28 3.43 -7.80
CA ILE A 328 -36.20 4.01 -6.98
C ILE A 328 -36.53 4.06 -5.48
N HIS A 329 -37.78 4.39 -5.15
CA HIS A 329 -38.20 4.52 -3.75
C HIS A 329 -38.03 3.21 -2.98
N GLU A 330 -38.38 2.08 -3.58
CA GLU A 330 -38.25 0.77 -2.93
C GLU A 330 -36.81 0.26 -2.98
N ILE A 331 -36.06 0.52 -4.05
CA ILE A 331 -34.63 0.18 -4.14
C ILE A 331 -33.81 0.91 -3.06
N ILE A 332 -34.07 2.21 -2.85
CA ILE A 332 -33.36 2.98 -1.82
C ILE A 332 -33.67 2.47 -0.41
N ARG A 333 -34.91 2.00 -0.18
CA ARG A 333 -35.34 1.44 1.11
C ARG A 333 -34.73 0.09 1.42
N SER A 334 -34.43 -0.70 0.39
CA SER A 334 -33.87 -2.05 0.56
C SER A 334 -32.38 -2.06 0.91
N ASP A 335 -31.71 -0.90 0.80
CA ASP A 335 -30.30 -0.66 1.15
C ASP A 335 -29.27 -1.51 0.39
N LEU A 336 -29.68 -2.12 -0.73
CA LEU A 336 -28.74 -2.74 -1.68
C LEU A 336 -28.04 -1.62 -2.48
N PRO A 337 -26.70 -1.57 -2.52
CA PRO A 337 -26.00 -0.58 -3.32
C PRO A 337 -26.30 -0.75 -4.82
N VAL A 338 -26.98 0.23 -5.40
CA VAL A 338 -27.30 0.26 -6.83
C VAL A 338 -26.79 1.56 -7.42
N TYR A 339 -26.08 1.42 -8.54
CA TYR A 339 -25.50 2.50 -9.32
C TYR A 339 -26.04 2.43 -10.74
N ALA A 340 -26.41 3.56 -11.32
CA ALA A 340 -27.03 3.58 -12.63
C ALA A 340 -26.67 4.83 -13.43
N LYS A 341 -26.81 4.72 -14.75
CA LYS A 341 -26.72 5.86 -15.66
C LYS A 341 -27.95 6.75 -15.64
N LYS A 342 -29.14 6.13 -15.64
CA LYS A 342 -30.42 6.82 -15.75
C LYS A 342 -31.48 6.22 -14.84
N ILE A 343 -32.46 7.06 -14.52
CA ILE A 343 -33.69 6.69 -13.82
C ILE A 343 -34.85 6.99 -14.76
N VAL A 344 -35.68 5.99 -15.04
CA VAL A 344 -36.85 6.12 -15.93
C VAL A 344 -38.05 5.36 -15.36
N PRO A 345 -39.30 5.76 -15.68
CA PRO A 345 -40.48 4.99 -15.28
C PRO A 345 -40.82 3.86 -16.26
N GLU A 346 -40.40 3.95 -17.52
CA GLU A 346 -40.72 2.95 -18.54
C GLU A 346 -40.03 1.60 -18.28
N ALA A 347 -40.83 0.53 -18.28
CA ALA A 347 -40.34 -0.84 -18.16
C ALA A 347 -39.74 -1.36 -19.47
N GLY A 348 -38.68 -2.16 -19.37
CA GLY A 348 -38.23 -3.03 -20.44
C GLY A 348 -39.11 -4.28 -20.65
N GLU A 349 -38.74 -5.10 -21.63
CA GLU A 349 -39.37 -6.38 -22.00
C GLU A 349 -38.34 -7.52 -21.91
N PRO A 350 -38.69 -8.73 -21.45
CA PRO A 350 -37.76 -9.86 -21.40
C PRO A 350 -37.63 -10.51 -22.77
N ARG A 351 -36.66 -10.07 -23.58
CA ARG A 351 -36.46 -10.60 -24.94
C ARG A 351 -35.43 -11.71 -24.99
N GLY A 352 -34.57 -11.80 -23.98
CA GLY A 352 -33.59 -12.89 -23.86
C GLY A 352 -32.31 -12.67 -24.65
N TYR A 353 -32.09 -11.47 -25.20
CA TYR A 353 -30.87 -11.13 -25.92
C TYR A 353 -29.76 -10.74 -24.95
N GLY A 354 -28.53 -11.08 -25.34
CA GLY A 354 -27.33 -10.77 -24.59
C GLY A 354 -26.58 -11.99 -24.09
N GLU A 355 -25.62 -11.76 -23.21
CA GLU A 355 -24.70 -12.76 -22.69
C GLU A 355 -24.30 -12.40 -21.25
N ILE A 356 -24.15 -13.42 -20.41
CA ILE A 356 -23.63 -13.31 -19.04
C ILE A 356 -22.20 -13.86 -19.06
N GLY A 357 -21.30 -13.24 -18.32
CA GLY A 357 -19.91 -13.68 -18.20
C GLY A 357 -18.96 -13.12 -19.26
N CYS A 358 -19.44 -12.36 -20.24
CA CYS A 358 -18.61 -11.81 -21.32
C CYS A 358 -17.91 -10.49 -20.95
N GLU A 359 -16.88 -10.11 -21.70
CA GLU A 359 -16.27 -8.79 -21.56
C GLU A 359 -17.22 -7.70 -22.06
N ILE A 360 -17.44 -6.67 -21.22
CA ILE A 360 -18.39 -5.58 -21.50
C ILE A 360 -17.72 -4.21 -21.41
N MET A 361 -18.40 -3.20 -21.96
CA MET A 361 -18.04 -1.79 -21.78
C MET A 361 -19.11 -1.11 -20.92
N CYS A 362 -18.77 -0.82 -19.66
CA CYS A 362 -19.68 -0.21 -18.68
C CYS A 362 -19.06 1.09 -18.16
N GLY A 363 -19.77 2.21 -18.32
CA GLY A 363 -19.30 3.53 -17.92
C GLY A 363 -17.97 3.91 -18.58
N SER A 364 -17.81 3.58 -19.86
CA SER A 364 -16.56 3.78 -20.60
C SER A 364 -15.34 3.03 -20.04
N GLN A 365 -15.54 1.96 -19.26
CA GLN A 365 -14.48 1.07 -18.80
C GLN A 365 -14.74 -0.36 -19.29
N THR A 366 -13.67 -1.08 -19.64
CA THR A 366 -13.74 -2.51 -19.91
C THR A 366 -13.88 -3.25 -18.59
N VAL A 367 -14.85 -4.18 -18.51
CA VAL A 367 -15.09 -5.01 -17.32
C VAL A 367 -15.16 -6.46 -17.75
N ARG A 368 -14.43 -7.33 -17.06
CA ARG A 368 -14.50 -8.79 -17.23
C ARG A 368 -15.07 -9.44 -15.98
N THR A 369 -15.74 -10.58 -16.15
CA THR A 369 -16.20 -11.36 -15.00
C THR A 369 -15.01 -11.76 -14.11
N GLY A 370 -15.15 -11.49 -12.82
CA GLY A 370 -14.13 -11.67 -11.79
C GLY A 370 -13.28 -10.44 -11.48
N ASP A 371 -13.32 -9.38 -12.29
CA ASP A 371 -12.70 -8.08 -11.93
C ASP A 371 -13.36 -7.51 -10.67
N TRP A 372 -12.65 -6.70 -9.90
CA TRP A 372 -13.21 -6.09 -8.69
C TRP A 372 -13.94 -4.80 -9.02
N ILE A 373 -15.09 -4.61 -8.39
CA ILE A 373 -15.89 -3.39 -8.50
C ILE A 373 -15.98 -2.79 -7.11
N VAL A 374 -15.65 -1.50 -7.01
CA VAL A 374 -15.80 -0.72 -5.79
C VAL A 374 -16.66 0.50 -6.10
N GLY A 375 -17.70 0.71 -5.32
CA GLY A 375 -18.59 1.86 -5.46
C GLY A 375 -18.68 2.63 -4.16
N ASP A 376 -18.68 3.95 -4.24
CA ASP A 376 -19.03 4.85 -3.14
C ASP A 376 -19.84 6.06 -3.64
N ASP A 377 -20.07 7.04 -2.77
CA ASP A 377 -20.82 8.25 -3.10
C ASP A 377 -20.31 9.08 -4.29
N THR A 378 -19.05 8.86 -4.69
CA THR A 378 -18.40 9.55 -5.81
C THR A 378 -18.67 8.85 -7.14
N GLY A 379 -18.82 7.52 -7.13
CA GLY A 379 -19.04 6.73 -8.34
C GLY A 379 -18.58 5.29 -8.19
N VAL A 380 -18.18 4.68 -9.30
CA VAL A 380 -17.75 3.28 -9.37
C VAL A 380 -16.39 3.18 -10.04
N VAL A 381 -15.54 2.30 -9.51
CA VAL A 381 -14.21 1.99 -10.06
C VAL A 381 -14.10 0.49 -10.33
N VAL A 382 -13.59 0.13 -11.50
CA VAL A 382 -13.19 -1.24 -11.84
C VAL A 382 -11.69 -1.43 -11.61
N ILE A 383 -11.34 -2.56 -11.00
CA ILE A 383 -9.96 -2.99 -10.78
C ILE A 383 -9.77 -4.38 -11.43
N PRO A 384 -8.82 -4.54 -12.37
CA PRO A 384 -8.52 -5.85 -12.95
C PRO A 384 -8.19 -6.88 -11.88
N ARG A 385 -8.77 -8.08 -11.98
CA ARG A 385 -8.60 -9.15 -10.97
C ARG A 385 -7.14 -9.54 -10.72
N GLU A 386 -6.30 -9.45 -11.75
CA GLU A 386 -4.88 -9.78 -11.68
C GLU A 386 -4.07 -8.77 -10.85
N GLU A 387 -4.55 -7.53 -10.76
CA GLU A 387 -3.88 -6.42 -10.06
C GLU A 387 -4.54 -6.12 -8.69
N ALA A 388 -5.66 -6.77 -8.37
CA ALA A 388 -6.51 -6.43 -7.23
C ALA A 388 -5.77 -6.35 -5.89
N GLN A 389 -4.88 -7.31 -5.61
CA GLN A 389 -4.11 -7.32 -4.37
C GLN A 389 -3.15 -6.12 -4.28
N GLU A 390 -2.44 -5.84 -5.37
CA GLU A 390 -1.51 -4.72 -5.45
C GLU A 390 -2.25 -3.39 -5.30
N ILE A 391 -3.34 -3.21 -6.04
CA ILE A 391 -4.14 -1.98 -6.01
C ILE A 391 -4.80 -1.78 -4.64
N ALA A 392 -5.33 -2.81 -4.00
CA ALA A 392 -5.88 -2.70 -2.65
C ALA A 392 -4.84 -2.19 -1.64
N ASN A 393 -3.64 -2.77 -1.68
CA ASN A 393 -2.55 -2.39 -0.78
C ASN A 393 -1.98 -0.99 -1.11
N ARG A 394 -1.96 -0.58 -2.38
CA ARG A 394 -1.60 0.79 -2.79
C ARG A 394 -2.67 1.80 -2.39
N ALA A 395 -3.96 1.49 -2.54
CA ALA A 395 -5.06 2.37 -2.16
C ALA A 395 -5.08 2.63 -0.64
N LEU A 396 -4.85 1.59 0.17
CA LEU A 396 -4.66 1.75 1.62
C LEU A 396 -3.47 2.67 1.94
N ASN A 397 -2.39 2.57 1.18
CA ASN A 397 -1.23 3.44 1.37
C ASN A 397 -1.53 4.91 1.06
N VAL A 398 -2.33 5.17 0.01
CA VAL A 398 -2.83 6.51 -0.31
C VAL A 398 -3.68 7.02 0.85
N HIS A 399 -4.64 6.21 1.31
CA HIS A 399 -5.52 6.54 2.43
C HIS A 399 -4.74 6.89 3.71
N GLU A 400 -3.77 6.06 4.10
CA GLU A 400 -2.91 6.29 5.27
C GLU A 400 -2.09 7.58 5.14
N ARG A 401 -1.54 7.86 3.94
CA ARG A 401 -0.80 9.09 3.67
C ARG A 401 -1.71 10.31 3.80
N GLU A 402 -2.93 10.23 3.28
CA GLU A 402 -3.92 11.30 3.38
C GLU A 402 -4.38 11.54 4.81
N ASN A 403 -4.56 10.50 5.63
CA ASN A 403 -4.89 10.64 7.05
C ASN A 403 -3.83 11.48 7.77
N ARG A 404 -2.56 11.18 7.52
CA ARG A 404 -1.47 11.98 8.09
C ARG A 404 -1.47 13.43 7.61
N ILE A 405 -1.63 13.66 6.30
CA ILE A 405 -1.72 15.03 5.75
C ILE A 405 -2.90 15.77 6.38
N ARG A 406 -4.03 15.10 6.58
CA ARG A 406 -5.22 15.66 7.22
C ARG A 406 -4.95 16.06 8.66
N GLU A 407 -4.25 15.25 9.43
CA GLU A 407 -3.87 15.60 10.80
C GLU A 407 -2.91 16.78 10.86
N GLU A 408 -1.92 16.85 9.96
CA GLU A 408 -1.02 18.01 9.87
C GLU A 408 -1.78 19.30 9.52
N ILE A 409 -2.81 19.22 8.67
CA ILE A 409 -3.70 20.34 8.37
C ILE A 409 -4.52 20.73 9.60
N LYS A 410 -5.10 19.76 10.32
CA LYS A 410 -5.87 20.02 11.55
C LYS A 410 -5.01 20.67 12.64
N ARG A 411 -3.70 20.37 12.69
CA ARG A 411 -2.71 21.01 13.58
C ARG A 411 -2.34 22.45 13.17
N GLY A 412 -2.95 22.99 12.11
CA GLY A 412 -2.80 24.39 11.70
C GLY A 412 -1.92 24.62 10.48
N SER A 413 -1.42 23.57 9.83
CA SER A 413 -0.72 23.71 8.55
C SER A 413 -1.70 23.89 7.39
N SER A 414 -1.26 24.52 6.31
CA SER A 414 -2.01 24.54 5.04
C SER A 414 -1.54 23.40 4.14
N LEU A 415 -2.41 22.83 3.30
CA LEU A 415 -2.05 21.77 2.35
C LEU A 415 -0.82 22.11 1.49
N GLY A 416 -0.74 23.35 0.99
CA GLY A 416 0.39 23.79 0.16
C GLY A 416 1.74 23.84 0.91
N LYS A 417 1.71 24.02 2.25
CA LYS A 417 2.91 23.92 3.10
C LYS A 417 3.27 22.46 3.36
N VAL A 418 2.29 21.63 3.73
CA VAL A 418 2.49 20.20 3.98
C VAL A 418 3.08 19.48 2.76
N LEU A 419 2.63 19.85 1.56
CA LEU A 419 3.13 19.29 0.29
C LEU A 419 4.29 20.08 -0.32
N GLU A 420 4.71 21.18 0.32
CA GLU A 420 5.77 22.08 -0.16
C GLU A 420 5.63 22.50 -1.62
N LEU A 421 4.43 22.87 -2.05
CA LEU A 421 4.15 23.08 -3.49
C LEU A 421 5.06 24.14 -4.14
N LYS A 422 5.61 25.06 -3.33
CA LYS A 422 6.57 26.08 -3.79
C LYS A 422 7.87 25.51 -4.37
N LYS A 423 8.30 24.30 -3.98
CA LYS A 423 9.53 23.70 -4.55
C LYS A 423 9.38 23.29 -6.02
N TRP A 424 8.14 23.18 -6.48
CA TRP A 424 7.81 22.88 -7.88
C TRP A 424 7.56 24.13 -8.72
N GLU A 425 7.56 25.32 -8.10
CA GLU A 425 7.56 26.57 -8.86
C GLU A 425 8.88 26.65 -9.64
N LYS A 426 8.79 26.98 -10.93
CA LYS A 426 9.99 27.20 -11.74
C LYS A 426 10.84 28.27 -11.08
N VAL A 427 12.10 27.96 -10.83
CA VAL A 427 13.11 28.96 -10.48
C VAL A 427 13.15 29.96 -11.63
N LYS A 428 12.79 31.21 -11.34
CA LYS A 428 12.78 32.30 -12.32
C LYS A 428 14.18 32.71 -12.73
#